data_AF-A0A2E0RQD0-F1
#
_entry.id   AF-A0A2E0RQD0-F1
#
_cell.length_a   1.000
_cell.length_b   1.000
_cell.length_c   1.000
_cell.angle_alpha   90.00
_cell.angle_beta   90.00
_cell.angle_gamma   90.00
#
_symmetry.space_group_name_H-M   'P 1'
#
loop_
_entity.id
_entity.type
_entity.pdbx_description
1 polymer ?
#
loop_
_entity_poly.entity_id
_entity_poly.type
_entity_poly.pdbx_seq_one_letter_code
_entity_poly.pdbx_strand_id
1 'polypeptide(L)'
;MTGCGGVRGAAKDGFSLIELLIVIVILGILAAVVVFSVSGITDEGEDNACMAGARTLSVAIESYFARHGNDVIPATGAVDGQEYERTLVADGLIRRTSEFWDVEADGSLVSIQPCD
;
A
#
# COMPACT_ATOMS: atom_id res chain seq x y z
N MET A 1 20.36 70.83 -18.99
CA MET A 1 20.69 69.41 -19.26
C MET A 1 19.99 68.60 -18.18
N THR A 2 18.76 68.17 -18.49
CA THR A 2 18.39 66.75 -18.70
C THR A 2 18.58 65.93 -17.41
N GLY A 3 17.59 65.33 -16.79
CA GLY A 3 16.19 65.11 -17.14
C GLY A 3 15.64 64.15 -16.07
N CYS A 4 14.39 64.33 -15.68
CA CYS A 4 13.69 63.42 -14.77
C CYS A 4 13.41 62.10 -15.52
N GLY A 5 13.87 60.96 -14.99
CA GLY A 5 13.69 59.63 -15.61
C GLY A 5 12.94 58.69 -14.66
N GLY A 6 11.66 58.46 -14.96
CA GLY A 6 10.65 57.93 -14.05
C GLY A 6 10.79 56.47 -13.62
N VAL A 7 10.37 56.23 -12.38
CA VAL A 7 10.14 54.91 -11.77
C VAL A 7 8.93 54.27 -12.46
N ARG A 8 9.15 53.23 -13.27
CA ARG A 8 8.07 52.43 -13.86
C ARG A 8 7.47 51.57 -12.76
N GLY A 9 6.26 51.90 -12.33
CA GLY A 9 5.47 51.04 -11.46
C GLY A 9 5.21 49.72 -12.17
N ALA A 10 5.76 48.63 -11.63
CA ALA A 10 5.37 47.29 -12.04
C ALA A 10 3.86 47.15 -11.84
N ALA A 11 3.14 46.68 -12.87
CA ALA A 11 1.72 46.37 -12.78
C ALA A 11 1.51 45.41 -11.60
N LYS A 12 0.82 45.87 -10.57
CA LYS A 12 0.44 45.06 -9.43
C LYS A 12 -0.81 44.30 -9.87
N ASP A 13 -0.62 43.17 -10.53
CA ASP A 13 -1.70 42.21 -10.81
C ASP A 13 -2.14 41.64 -9.46
N GLY A 14 -3.22 42.20 -8.92
CA GLY A 14 -3.88 41.72 -7.72
C GLY A 14 -5.00 40.76 -8.12
N PHE A 15 -4.91 39.51 -7.66
CA PHE A 15 -6.03 38.56 -7.70
C PHE A 15 -7.28 39.19 -7.08
N SER A 16 -8.44 39.02 -7.72
CA SER A 16 -9.67 39.52 -7.15
C SER A 16 -10.08 38.66 -5.94
N LEU A 17 -10.69 39.26 -4.92
CA LEU A 17 -11.22 38.52 -3.78
C LEU A 17 -12.25 37.46 -4.20
N ILE A 18 -12.99 37.74 -5.27
CA ILE A 18 -13.98 36.81 -5.81
C ILE A 18 -13.33 35.61 -6.52
N GLU A 19 -12.18 35.81 -7.17
CA GLU A 19 -11.37 34.71 -7.73
C GLU A 19 -10.96 33.71 -6.67
N LEU A 20 -10.46 34.19 -5.53
CA LEU A 20 -10.07 33.30 -4.45
C LEU A 20 -11.30 32.62 -3.81
N LEU A 21 -12.41 33.35 -3.70
CA LEU A 21 -13.65 32.85 -3.12
C LEU A 21 -14.26 31.70 -3.93
N ILE A 22 -14.34 31.82 -5.25
CA ILE A 22 -14.88 30.73 -6.08
C ILE A 22 -13.97 29.49 -6.05
N VAL A 23 -12.65 29.69 -5.95
CA VAL A 23 -11.68 28.59 -5.91
C VAL A 23 -11.86 27.75 -4.66
N ILE A 24 -11.94 28.38 -3.48
CA ILE A 24 -12.13 27.61 -2.24
C ILE A 24 -13.49 26.92 -2.19
N VAL A 25 -14.53 27.50 -2.82
CA VAL A 25 -15.85 26.87 -2.93
C VAL A 25 -15.76 25.61 -3.80
N ILE A 26 -15.12 25.70 -4.97
CA ILE A 26 -14.94 24.55 -5.86
C ILE A 26 -14.07 23.48 -5.18
N LEU A 27 -12.95 23.87 -4.56
CA LEU A 27 -12.07 22.95 -3.83
C LEU A 27 -12.79 22.25 -2.67
N GLY A 28 -13.69 22.96 -1.97
CA GLY A 28 -14.51 22.37 -0.90
C GLY A 28 -15.47 21.29 -1.42
N ILE A 29 -16.13 21.53 -2.55
CA ILE A 29 -17.04 20.55 -3.18
C ILE A 29 -16.25 19.34 -3.69
N LEU A 30 -15.14 19.57 -4.38
CA LEU A 30 -14.29 18.49 -4.91
C LEU A 30 -13.71 17.63 -3.79
N ALA A 31 -13.23 18.24 -2.70
CA ALA A 31 -12.69 17.51 -1.55
C ALA A 31 -13.73 16.57 -0.91
N ALA A 32 -14.99 17.02 -0.76
CA ALA A 32 -16.04 16.20 -0.19
C ALA A 32 -16.31 14.93 -1.01
N VAL A 33 -16.37 15.03 -2.34
CA VAL A 33 -16.60 13.87 -3.22
C VAL A 33 -15.42 12.89 -3.19
N VAL A 34 -14.19 13.42 -3.20
CA VAL A 34 -12.96 12.59 -3.20
C VAL A 34 -12.87 11.73 -1.94
N VAL A 35 -13.24 12.25 -0.77
CA VAL A 35 -13.19 11.49 0.49
C VAL A 35 -14.05 10.22 0.41
N PHE A 36 -15.30 10.34 -0.03
CA PHE A 36 -16.19 9.18 -0.17
C PHE A 36 -15.76 8.23 -1.30
N SER A 37 -15.12 8.76 -2.35
CA SER A 37 -14.62 7.94 -3.45
C SER A 37 -13.39 7.11 -3.06
N VAL A 38 -12.51 7.64 -2.20
CA VAL A 38 -11.25 6.98 -1.82
C VAL A 38 -11.45 5.94 -0.73
N SER A 39 -12.40 6.14 0.19
CA SER A 39 -12.65 5.17 1.27
C SER A 39 -12.96 3.77 0.72
N GLY A 40 -13.90 3.64 -0.24
CA GLY A 40 -14.25 2.33 -0.80
C GLY A 40 -13.15 1.69 -1.69
N ILE A 41 -12.28 2.50 -2.31
CA ILE A 41 -11.16 1.97 -3.12
C ILE A 41 -10.08 1.36 -2.23
N THR A 42 -9.90 1.90 -1.02
CA THR A 42 -8.87 1.41 -0.09
C THR A 42 -9.26 0.05 0.46
N ASP A 43 -10.52 -0.12 0.83
CA ASP A 43 -11.08 -1.39 1.33
C ASP A 43 -10.98 -2.49 0.26
N GLU A 44 -11.44 -2.22 -0.97
CA GLU A 44 -11.32 -3.18 -2.09
C GLU A 44 -9.85 -3.47 -2.45
N GLY A 45 -8.96 -2.49 -2.26
CA GLY A 45 -7.52 -2.66 -2.44
C GLY A 45 -6.90 -3.63 -1.43
N GLU A 46 -7.34 -3.58 -0.18
CA GLU A 46 -6.90 -4.47 0.90
C GLU A 46 -7.40 -5.90 0.67
N ASP A 47 -8.66 -6.08 0.29
CA ASP A 47 -9.23 -7.40 -0.05
C ASP A 47 -8.48 -8.06 -1.21
N ASN A 48 -8.20 -7.28 -2.26
CA ASN A 48 -7.43 -7.75 -3.40
C ASN A 48 -6.00 -8.11 -3.02
N ALA A 49 -5.37 -7.34 -2.13
CA ALA A 49 -4.05 -7.65 -1.59
C ALA A 49 -4.06 -8.92 -0.75
N CYS A 50 -5.10 -9.13 0.07
CA CYS A 50 -5.29 -10.32 0.89
C CYS A 50 -5.39 -11.60 0.03
N MET A 51 -6.22 -11.57 -1.01
CA MET A 51 -6.36 -12.68 -1.97
C MET A 51 -5.09 -12.91 -2.80
N ALA A 52 -4.40 -11.84 -3.21
CA ALA A 52 -3.15 -11.93 -3.94
C ALA A 52 -2.02 -12.53 -3.06
N GLY A 53 -2.02 -12.19 -1.77
CA GLY A 53 -1.12 -12.75 -0.77
C GLY A 53 -1.24 -14.27 -0.67
N ALA A 54 -2.47 -14.79 -0.52
CA ALA A 54 -2.74 -16.23 -0.47
C ALA A 54 -2.15 -16.98 -1.67
N ARG A 55 -2.43 -16.49 -2.90
CA ARG A 55 -1.90 -17.10 -4.14
C ARG A 55 -0.38 -17.06 -4.20
N THR A 56 0.22 -15.96 -3.75
CA THR A 56 1.68 -15.80 -3.72
C THR A 56 2.30 -16.81 -2.76
N LEU A 57 1.71 -17.00 -1.58
CA LEU A 57 2.15 -17.99 -0.61
C LEU A 57 1.97 -19.42 -1.12
N SER A 58 0.83 -19.77 -1.74
CA SER A 58 0.64 -21.10 -2.31
C SER A 58 1.72 -21.45 -3.33
N VAL A 59 2.04 -20.53 -4.25
CA VAL A 59 3.12 -20.73 -5.23
C VAL A 59 4.48 -20.84 -4.55
N ALA A 60 4.74 -20.03 -3.51
CA ALA A 60 5.98 -20.12 -2.75
C ALA A 60 6.13 -21.48 -2.07
N ILE A 61 5.08 -21.98 -1.41
CA ILE A 61 5.05 -23.27 -0.74
C ILE A 61 5.28 -24.42 -1.73
N GLU A 62 4.53 -24.44 -2.85
CA GLU A 62 4.72 -25.43 -3.91
C GLU A 62 6.16 -25.41 -4.45
N SER A 63 6.72 -24.22 -4.64
CA SER A 63 8.10 -24.07 -5.10
C SER A 63 9.13 -24.53 -4.07
N TYR A 64 8.85 -24.36 -2.77
CA TYR A 64 9.70 -24.85 -1.70
C TYR A 64 9.74 -26.38 -1.69
N PHE A 65 8.57 -27.02 -1.74
CA PHE A 65 8.46 -28.48 -1.81
C PHE A 65 9.10 -29.05 -3.07
N ALA A 66 8.94 -28.38 -4.21
CA ALA A 66 9.61 -28.77 -5.46
C ALA A 66 11.15 -28.69 -5.38
N ARG A 67 11.71 -27.75 -4.60
CA ARG A 67 13.17 -27.58 -4.43
C ARG A 67 13.77 -28.58 -3.46
N HIS A 68 13.06 -28.86 -2.37
CA HIS A 68 13.59 -29.64 -1.24
C HIS A 68 13.15 -31.11 -1.25
N GLY A 69 12.12 -31.46 -2.02
CA GLY A 69 11.63 -32.83 -2.13
C GLY A 69 11.00 -33.36 -0.84
N ASN A 70 10.55 -32.45 0.03
CA ASN A 70 9.84 -32.73 1.27
C ASN A 70 8.47 -32.04 1.24
N ASP A 71 7.53 -32.56 2.03
CA ASP A 71 6.19 -31.99 2.18
C ASP A 71 6.04 -31.24 3.52
N VAL A 72 7.17 -30.86 4.12
CA VAL A 72 7.21 -30.19 5.43
C VAL A 72 8.15 -29.01 5.39
N ILE A 73 7.62 -27.84 5.71
CA ILE A 73 8.37 -26.61 5.93
C ILE A 73 8.88 -26.63 7.38
N PRO A 74 10.19 -26.57 7.61
CA PRO A 74 10.72 -26.44 8.96
C PRO A 74 10.47 -25.01 9.46
N ALA A 75 10.07 -24.87 10.72
CA ALA A 75 10.01 -23.56 11.35
C ALA A 75 11.40 -22.99 11.61
N THR A 76 11.56 -21.68 11.42
CA THR A 76 12.81 -20.97 11.71
C THR A 76 12.54 -19.78 12.63
N GLY A 77 12.86 -19.91 13.93
CA GLY A 77 12.69 -18.82 14.91
C GLY A 77 12.70 -19.33 16.35
N ALA A 78 13.08 -18.47 17.30
CA ALA A 78 13.19 -18.81 18.74
C ALA A 78 12.15 -18.10 19.63
N VAL A 79 11.26 -17.29 19.04
CA VAL A 79 10.26 -16.49 19.76
C VAL A 79 8.86 -16.82 19.25
N ASP A 80 8.02 -17.33 20.15
CA ASP A 80 6.55 -17.41 20.06
C ASP A 80 5.88 -18.24 18.94
N GLY A 81 6.53 -19.32 18.53
CA GLY A 81 5.84 -20.39 17.81
C GLY A 81 6.11 -20.35 16.31
N GLN A 82 6.75 -21.41 15.85
CA GLN A 82 6.77 -21.92 14.49
C GLN A 82 6.66 -20.88 13.34
N GLU A 83 7.68 -20.03 13.15
CA GLU A 83 7.71 -19.08 12.02
C GLU A 83 8.12 -19.80 10.71
N TYR A 84 7.19 -20.51 10.07
CA TYR A 84 7.45 -21.27 8.83
C TYR A 84 7.68 -20.36 7.62
N GLU A 85 6.99 -19.22 7.55
CA GLU A 85 7.17 -18.23 6.49
C GLU A 85 8.60 -17.68 6.42
N ARG A 86 9.29 -17.59 7.57
CA ARG A 86 10.70 -17.15 7.58
C ARG A 86 11.61 -18.08 6.81
N THR A 87 11.28 -19.37 6.76
CA THR A 87 11.99 -20.33 5.92
C THR A 87 11.76 -20.04 4.44
N LEU A 88 10.53 -19.67 4.04
CA LEU A 88 10.22 -19.25 2.68
C LEU A 88 10.91 -17.92 2.31
N VAL A 89 11.05 -17.00 3.26
CA VAL A 89 11.84 -15.77 3.10
C VAL A 89 13.34 -16.10 2.95
N ALA A 90 13.86 -17.01 3.78
CA ALA A 90 15.26 -17.41 3.75
C ALA A 90 15.63 -18.13 2.44
N ASP A 91 14.71 -18.93 1.88
CA ASP A 91 14.87 -19.56 0.55
C ASP A 91 14.65 -18.57 -0.62
N GLY A 92 14.32 -17.32 -0.30
CA GLY A 92 14.12 -16.24 -1.27
C GLY A 92 12.86 -16.37 -2.11
N LEU A 93 11.88 -17.16 -1.65
CA LEU A 93 10.62 -17.40 -2.35
C LEU A 93 9.62 -16.26 -2.14
N ILE A 94 9.62 -15.68 -0.93
CA ILE A 94 8.87 -14.48 -0.58
C ILE A 94 9.80 -13.40 -0.02
N ARG A 95 9.42 -12.13 -0.17
CA ARG A 95 10.26 -10.99 0.22
C ARG A 95 10.14 -10.61 1.70
N ARG A 96 8.97 -10.85 2.28
CA ARG A 96 8.58 -10.56 3.66
C ARG A 96 7.54 -11.59 4.10
N THR A 97 7.40 -11.77 5.40
CA THR A 97 6.28 -12.50 5.99
C THR A 97 4.98 -11.78 5.66
N SER A 98 3.91 -12.56 5.53
CA SER A 98 2.59 -12.04 5.21
C SER A 98 1.91 -11.51 6.48
N GLU A 99 1.05 -10.52 6.31
CA GLU A 99 0.30 -9.90 7.42
C GLU A 99 -1.10 -10.52 7.58
N PHE A 100 -1.61 -11.13 6.52
CA PHE A 100 -2.98 -11.66 6.44
C PHE A 100 -3.06 -13.17 6.66
N TRP A 101 -2.02 -13.89 6.27
CA TRP A 101 -1.95 -15.34 6.28
C TRP A 101 -0.76 -15.83 7.10
N ASP A 102 -0.94 -16.95 7.78
CA ASP A 102 0.13 -17.73 8.35
C ASP A 102 0.27 -19.04 7.56
N VAL A 103 1.48 -19.57 7.52
CA VAL A 103 1.80 -20.83 6.84
C VAL A 103 2.06 -21.88 7.90
N GLU A 104 1.43 -23.05 7.80
CA GLU A 104 1.71 -24.18 8.69
C GLU A 104 2.82 -25.10 8.15
N ALA A 105 3.26 -26.07 8.97
CA ALA A 105 4.34 -27.00 8.63
C ALA A 105 4.06 -27.79 7.34
N ASP A 106 2.81 -28.15 7.10
CA ASP A 106 2.35 -28.92 5.94
C ASP A 106 2.12 -28.04 4.69
N GLY A 107 2.34 -26.73 4.80
CA GLY A 107 2.06 -25.77 3.73
C GLY A 107 0.59 -25.35 3.64
N SER A 108 -0.23 -25.66 4.64
CA SER A 108 -1.57 -25.08 4.77
C SER A 108 -1.50 -23.58 5.08
N LEU A 109 -2.50 -22.82 4.63
CA LEU A 109 -2.64 -21.39 4.90
C LEU A 109 -3.76 -21.17 5.94
N VAL A 110 -3.45 -20.41 6.99
CA VAL A 110 -4.40 -20.01 8.03
C VAL A 110 -4.57 -18.49 7.97
N SER A 111 -5.81 -18.01 7.90
CA SER A 111 -6.07 -16.56 7.94
C SER A 111 -5.89 -16.04 9.36
N ILE A 112 -4.98 -15.08 9.55
CA ILE A 112 -4.76 -14.42 10.85
C ILE A 112 -5.83 -13.34 11.07
N GLN A 113 -6.23 -12.68 9.98
CA GLN A 113 -7.31 -11.71 9.93
C GLN A 113 -8.21 -12.06 8.73
N PRO A 114 -9.53 -11.90 8.85
CA PRO A 114 -10.41 -12.15 7.72
C PRO A 114 -10.22 -11.07 6.63
N CYS A 115 -10.35 -11.50 5.36
CA CYS A 115 -10.37 -10.62 4.19
C CYS A 115 -11.84 -10.23 3.95
N ASP A 116 -12.39 -9.29 4.71
CA ASP A 116 -13.79 -8.86 4.65
C ASP A 116 -14.01 -7.40 5.09
#